data_AF-A0A958VA53-F1
#
_entry.id   AF-A0A958VA53-F1
#
_cell.length_a   1.000
_cell.length_b   1.000
_cell.length_c   1.000
_cell.angle_alpha   90.00
_cell.angle_beta   90.00
_cell.angle_gamma   90.00
#
_symmetry.space_group_name_H-M   'P 1'
#
loop_
_entity.id
_entity.type
_entity.pdbx_description
1 polymer ?
#
loop_
_entity_poly.entity_id
_entity_poly.type
_entity_poly.pdbx_seq_one_letter_code
_entity_poly.pdbx_strand_id
1 'polypeptide(L)'
;MDTNRIGLDKAKTKELSEHLNILLSSYQMHYQNLRGLHWNIQGENFFELHVKYEELYTRAQVIIVEIAERILTLGATPHHTFSDYTSNSLIKAHQNITDGKEGMTYIADAYQTLLEELRKCLTFSGDIEDEGTNSLMSDLISEHEKEAWMFNSWLKRKI
;
A
#
# COMPACT_ATOMS: atom_id res chain seq x y z
N MET A 1 -9.18 -26.25 -18.07
CA MET A 1 -8.31 -25.27 -17.40
C MET A 1 -8.12 -25.74 -15.97
N ASP A 2 -6.89 -25.70 -15.46
CA ASP A 2 -6.60 -26.06 -14.07
C ASP A 2 -6.91 -24.84 -13.20
N THR A 3 -8.05 -24.88 -12.50
CA THR A 3 -8.57 -23.73 -11.75
C THR A 3 -8.36 -23.87 -10.25
N ASN A 4 -8.17 -22.75 -9.56
CA ASN A 4 -8.07 -22.69 -8.11
C ASN A 4 -9.45 -22.92 -7.44
N ARG A 5 -9.50 -22.82 -6.10
CA ARG A 5 -10.70 -23.11 -5.32
C ARG A 5 -11.89 -22.17 -5.59
N ILE A 6 -11.65 -21.02 -6.22
CA ILE A 6 -12.68 -20.03 -6.57
C ILE A 6 -12.95 -19.96 -8.08
N GLY A 7 -12.40 -20.90 -8.86
CA GLY A 7 -12.71 -21.03 -10.29
C GLY A 7 -11.81 -20.22 -11.25
N LEU A 8 -10.76 -19.57 -10.76
CA LEU A 8 -9.81 -18.82 -11.59
C LEU A 8 -8.62 -19.67 -12.03
N ASP A 9 -7.97 -19.33 -13.15
CA ASP A 9 -6.79 -20.04 -13.64
C ASP A 9 -5.63 -20.01 -12.62
N LYS A 10 -5.08 -21.19 -12.26
CA LYS A 10 -4.05 -21.29 -11.22
C LYS A 10 -2.73 -20.61 -11.58
N ALA A 11 -2.29 -20.69 -12.83
CA ALA A 11 -1.00 -20.14 -13.24
C ALA A 11 -1.07 -18.61 -13.21
N LYS A 12 -2.15 -18.05 -13.77
CA LYS A 12 -2.43 -16.60 -13.75
C LYS A 12 -2.62 -16.05 -12.34
N THR A 13 -3.38 -16.75 -11.49
CA THR A 13 -3.59 -16.30 -10.10
C THR A 13 -2.33 -16.40 -9.26
N LYS A 14 -1.41 -17.34 -9.56
CA LYS A 14 -0.09 -17.38 -8.93
C LYS A 14 0.73 -16.12 -9.27
N GLU A 15 0.79 -15.75 -10.55
CA GLU A 15 1.48 -14.53 -11.00
C GLU A 15 0.86 -13.26 -10.38
N LEU A 16 -0.47 -13.14 -10.37
CA LEU A 16 -1.15 -12.03 -9.67
C LEU A 16 -0.82 -12.00 -8.17
N SER A 17 -0.71 -13.16 -7.53
CA SER A 17 -0.35 -13.24 -6.11
C SER A 17 1.09 -12.80 -5.82
N GLU A 18 2.01 -12.89 -6.79
CA GLU A 18 3.37 -12.35 -6.67
C GLU A 18 3.34 -10.81 -6.65
N HIS A 19 2.54 -10.19 -7.52
CA HIS A 19 2.29 -8.74 -7.50
C HIS A 19 1.63 -8.27 -6.20
N LEU A 20 0.60 -8.98 -5.74
CA LEU A 20 -0.05 -8.67 -4.46
C LEU A 20 0.92 -8.81 -3.27
N ASN A 21 1.88 -9.73 -3.32
CA ASN A 21 2.91 -9.87 -2.29
C ASN A 21 3.91 -8.71 -2.29
N ILE A 22 4.26 -8.16 -3.46
CA ILE A 22 5.06 -6.93 -3.58
C ILE A 22 4.29 -5.75 -2.98
N LEU A 23 3.00 -5.63 -3.29
CA LEU A 23 2.12 -4.60 -2.75
C LEU A 23 1.99 -4.73 -1.21
N LEU A 24 1.73 -5.94 -0.70
CA LEU A 24 1.67 -6.26 0.73
C LEU A 24 2.96 -5.85 1.45
N SER A 25 4.10 -6.25 0.89
CA SER A 25 5.42 -5.91 1.43
C SER A 25 5.64 -4.39 1.48
N SER A 26 5.18 -3.69 0.44
CA SER A 26 5.26 -2.23 0.35
C SER A 26 4.38 -1.53 1.38
N TYR A 27 3.15 -2.00 1.60
CA TYR A 27 2.29 -1.49 2.67
C TYR A 27 2.84 -1.77 4.06
N GLN A 28 3.43 -2.94 4.31
CA GLN A 28 4.05 -3.24 5.61
C GLN A 28 5.20 -2.27 5.92
N MET A 29 6.05 -1.96 4.92
CA MET A 29 7.09 -0.94 5.05
C MET A 29 6.50 0.46 5.25
N HIS A 30 5.44 0.80 4.49
CA HIS A 30 4.78 2.10 4.61
C HIS A 30 4.15 2.30 6.00
N TYR A 31 3.43 1.30 6.51
CA TYR A 31 2.84 1.29 7.84
C TYR A 31 3.88 1.54 8.93
N GLN A 32 5.03 0.85 8.87
CA GLN A 32 6.08 1.05 9.87
C GLN A 32 6.71 2.45 9.78
N ASN A 33 6.89 2.98 8.57
CA ASN A 33 7.38 4.34 8.39
C ASN A 33 6.38 5.39 8.91
N LEU A 34 5.07 5.23 8.65
CA LEU A 34 4.02 6.12 9.17
C LEU A 34 4.00 6.14 10.71
N ARG A 35 4.18 4.99 11.36
CA ARG A 35 4.38 4.93 12.82
C ARG A 35 5.62 5.68 13.27
N GLY A 36 6.72 5.54 12.52
CA GLY A 36 7.93 6.33 12.73
C GLY A 36 7.64 7.83 12.69
N LEU A 37 6.86 8.30 11.72
CA LEU A 37 6.45 9.71 11.63
C LEU A 37 5.56 10.14 12.80
N HIS A 38 4.55 9.33 13.13
CA HIS A 38 3.63 9.57 14.25
C HIS A 38 4.37 9.76 15.57
N TRP A 39 5.37 8.92 15.86
CA TRP A 39 6.12 9.00 17.10
C TRP A 39 7.13 10.14 17.16
N ASN A 40 7.76 10.45 16.03
CA ASN A 40 8.95 11.29 16.03
C ASN A 40 8.71 12.72 15.52
N ILE A 41 7.49 13.05 15.09
CA ILE A 41 7.12 14.40 14.66
C ILE A 41 7.44 15.43 15.76
N GLN A 42 7.99 16.57 15.35
CA GLN A 42 8.30 17.71 16.21
C GLN A 42 7.88 19.02 15.53
N GLY A 43 7.85 20.11 16.30
CA GLY A 43 7.56 21.46 15.78
C GLY A 43 6.09 21.85 15.84
N GLU A 44 5.75 22.97 15.19
CA GLU A 44 4.46 23.64 15.33
C GLU A 44 3.27 22.80 14.83
N ASN A 45 3.50 21.89 13.88
CA ASN A 45 2.49 20.99 13.34
C ASN A 45 2.30 19.69 14.15
N PHE A 46 2.93 19.56 15.33
CA PHE A 46 2.93 18.32 16.11
C PHE A 46 1.54 17.71 16.27
N PHE A 47 0.59 18.46 16.85
CA PHE A 47 -0.73 17.92 17.17
C PHE A 47 -1.56 17.54 15.93
N GLU A 48 -1.41 18.29 14.84
CA GLU A 48 -2.11 18.03 13.58
C GLU A 48 -1.57 16.77 12.90
N LEU A 49 -0.25 16.72 12.68
CA LEU A 49 0.38 15.64 11.95
C LEU A 49 0.46 14.35 12.77
N HIS A 50 0.60 14.43 14.10
CA HIS A 50 0.55 13.27 14.97
C HIS A 50 -0.76 12.49 14.79
N VAL A 51 -1.90 13.18 14.81
CA VAL A 51 -3.21 12.55 14.59
C VAL A 51 -3.39 12.11 13.14
N LYS A 52 -2.95 12.91 12.16
CA LYS A 52 -3.03 12.53 10.74
C LYS A 52 -2.22 11.27 10.44
N TYR A 53 -1.01 11.13 10.97
CA TYR A 53 -0.21 9.93 10.78
C TYR A 53 -0.86 8.68 11.41
N GLU A 54 -1.59 8.85 12.52
CA GLU A 54 -2.38 7.77 13.13
C GLU A 54 -3.55 7.32 12.27
N GLU A 55 -4.30 8.26 11.71
CA GLU A 55 -5.35 7.96 10.73
C GLU A 55 -4.79 7.14 9.56
N LEU A 56 -3.65 7.56 9.01
CA LEU A 56 -3.02 6.89 7.86
C LEU A 56 -2.49 5.49 8.21
N TYR A 57 -1.76 5.32 9.31
CA TYR A 57 -1.25 3.98 9.64
C TYR A 57 -2.39 3.03 10.03
N THR A 58 -3.47 3.56 10.62
CA THR A 58 -4.66 2.76 10.96
C THR A 58 -5.34 2.26 9.69
N ARG A 59 -5.50 3.12 8.68
CA ARG A 59 -6.04 2.69 7.38
C ARG A 59 -5.11 1.71 6.67
N ALA A 60 -3.79 1.96 6.68
CA ALA A 60 -2.80 1.05 6.11
C ALA A 60 -2.89 -0.36 6.73
N GLN A 61 -3.13 -0.47 8.05
CA GLN A 61 -3.33 -1.75 8.71
C GLN A 61 -4.55 -2.52 8.16
N VAL A 62 -5.66 -1.84 7.87
CA VAL A 62 -6.84 -2.47 7.26
C VAL A 62 -6.51 -2.98 5.86
N ILE A 63 -5.84 -2.16 5.04
CA ILE A 63 -5.46 -2.52 3.66
C ILE A 63 -4.51 -3.73 3.65
N ILE A 64 -3.56 -3.78 4.60
CA ILE A 64 -2.65 -4.94 4.76
C ILE A 64 -3.44 -6.24 4.96
N VAL A 65 -4.49 -6.21 5.78
CA VAL A 65 -5.34 -7.39 6.02
C VAL A 65 -6.11 -7.75 4.76
N GLU A 66 -6.74 -6.78 4.10
CA GLU A 66 -7.49 -6.99 2.85
C GLU A 66 -6.62 -7.64 1.76
N ILE A 67 -5.38 -7.16 1.56
CA ILE A 67 -4.44 -7.71 0.58
C ILE A 67 -3.99 -9.12 0.99
N ALA A 68 -3.63 -9.34 2.26
CA ALA A 68 -3.17 -10.66 2.72
C ALA A 68 -4.27 -11.72 2.60
N GLU A 69 -5.51 -11.37 2.97
CA GLU A 69 -6.66 -12.26 2.82
C GLU A 69 -7.01 -12.48 1.34
N ARG A 70 -6.79 -11.49 0.47
CA ARG A 70 -6.95 -11.67 -0.97
C ARG A 70 -5.94 -12.67 -1.54
N ILE A 71 -4.68 -12.61 -1.12
CA ILE A 71 -3.65 -13.59 -1.52
C ILE A 71 -4.05 -15.01 -1.10
N LEU A 72 -4.52 -15.18 0.14
CA LEU A 72 -5.04 -16.46 0.63
C LEU A 72 -6.25 -16.94 -0.17
N THR A 73 -7.15 -16.03 -0.54
CA THR A 73 -8.34 -16.30 -1.36
C THR A 73 -7.96 -16.82 -2.75
N LEU A 74 -6.87 -16.33 -3.34
CA LEU A 74 -6.32 -16.81 -4.61
C LEU A 74 -5.61 -18.16 -4.49
N GLY A 75 -5.39 -18.66 -3.27
CA GLY A 75 -4.74 -19.94 -3.00
C GLY A 75 -3.22 -19.85 -2.87
N ALA A 76 -2.67 -18.64 -2.68
CA ALA A 76 -1.26 -18.40 -2.44
C ALA A 76 -0.98 -18.07 -0.96
N THR A 77 0.31 -17.99 -0.61
CA THR A 77 0.75 -17.64 0.75
C THR A 77 1.20 -16.18 0.77
N PRO A 78 0.63 -15.33 1.66
CA PRO A 78 1.12 -13.97 1.83
C PRO A 78 2.49 -13.98 2.50
N HIS A 79 3.34 -13.04 2.12
CA HIS A 79 4.55 -12.69 2.87
C HIS A 79 4.16 -12.35 4.30
N HIS A 80 4.90 -12.87 5.27
CA HIS A 80 4.51 -12.80 6.68
C HIS A 80 5.69 -12.64 7.64
N THR A 81 6.89 -12.37 7.12
CA THR A 81 8.07 -12.07 7.92
C THR A 81 8.65 -10.70 7.55
N PHE A 82 9.36 -10.06 8.50
CA PHE A 82 10.04 -8.81 8.21
C PHE A 82 11.09 -8.95 7.11
N SER A 83 11.76 -10.10 7.02
CA SER A 83 12.72 -10.39 5.96
C SER A 83 12.04 -10.43 4.58
N ASP A 84 10.84 -11.01 4.49
CA ASP A 84 10.06 -10.99 3.24
C ASP A 84 9.72 -9.56 2.85
N TYR A 85 9.22 -8.75 3.79
CA TYR A 85 8.80 -7.38 3.49
C TYR A 85 9.97 -6.51 3.05
N THR A 86 11.08 -6.56 3.80
CA THR A 86 12.27 -5.76 3.49
C THR A 86 12.94 -6.15 2.17
N SER A 87 12.81 -7.41 1.74
CA SER A 87 13.41 -7.89 0.49
C SER A 87 12.55 -7.59 -0.75
N ASN A 88 11.24 -7.43 -0.59
CA ASN A 88 10.29 -7.34 -1.71
C ASN A 88 9.58 -5.98 -1.83
N SER A 89 9.65 -5.13 -0.81
CA SER A 89 9.00 -3.82 -0.81
C SER A 89 9.60 -2.86 -1.84
N LEU A 90 8.73 -2.11 -2.52
CA LEU A 90 9.11 -0.97 -3.36
C LEU A 90 9.43 0.27 -2.51
N ILE A 91 8.95 0.30 -1.26
CA ILE A 91 9.15 1.37 -0.29
C ILE A 91 10.31 1.02 0.63
N LYS A 92 11.27 1.94 0.77
CA LYS A 92 12.42 1.77 1.66
C LYS A 92 12.07 2.11 3.11
N ALA A 93 12.85 1.59 4.04
CA ALA A 93 12.79 2.00 5.44
C ALA A 93 13.27 3.45 5.58
N HIS A 94 12.56 4.25 6.35
CA HIS A 94 13.00 5.59 6.75
C HIS A 94 13.27 5.63 8.25
N GLN A 95 14.25 6.43 8.65
CA GLN A 95 14.67 6.58 10.05
C GLN A 95 14.74 8.05 10.42
N ASN A 96 14.34 8.36 11.66
CA ASN A 96 14.57 9.67 12.31
C ASN A 96 13.99 10.89 11.55
N ILE A 97 12.91 10.73 10.79
CA ILE A 97 12.19 11.87 10.22
C ILE A 97 11.38 12.53 11.34
N THR A 98 11.76 13.75 11.70
CA THR A 98 11.06 14.56 12.71
C THR A 98 10.39 15.80 12.11
N ASP A 99 10.78 16.21 10.91
CA ASP A 99 10.22 17.37 10.21
C ASP A 99 8.89 17.02 9.52
N GLY A 100 7.88 17.86 9.70
CA GLY A 100 6.55 17.64 9.13
C GLY A 100 6.53 17.66 7.61
N LYS A 101 7.34 18.53 6.98
CA LYS A 101 7.37 18.64 5.52
C LYS A 101 8.10 17.47 4.88
N GLU A 102 9.18 16.99 5.49
CA GLU A 102 9.87 15.78 5.10
C GLU A 102 8.95 14.55 5.22
N GLY A 103 8.24 14.40 6.34
CA GLY A 103 7.26 13.33 6.54
C GLY A 103 6.15 13.33 5.49
N MET A 104 5.55 14.50 5.22
CA MET A 104 4.52 14.64 4.20
C MET A 104 5.05 14.41 2.77
N THR A 105 6.30 14.80 2.50
CA THR A 105 6.98 14.52 1.22
C THR A 105 7.13 13.01 1.02
N TYR A 106 7.59 12.30 2.04
CA TYR A 106 7.67 10.84 2.03
C TYR A 106 6.30 10.20 1.74
N ILE A 107 5.23 10.66 2.44
CA ILE A 107 3.89 10.10 2.25
C ILE A 107 3.42 10.29 0.81
N ALA A 108 3.58 11.50 0.24
CA ALA A 108 3.19 11.76 -1.14
C ALA A 108 3.92 10.85 -2.15
N ASP A 109 5.23 10.63 -1.95
CA ASP A 109 6.05 9.79 -2.82
C ASP A 109 5.72 8.29 -2.66
N ALA A 110 5.44 7.86 -1.42
CA ALA A 110 4.98 6.50 -1.12
C ALA A 110 3.64 6.21 -1.80
N TYR A 111 2.68 7.15 -1.73
CA TYR A 111 1.38 7.00 -2.38
C TYR A 111 1.49 6.92 -3.90
N GLN A 112 2.40 7.69 -4.52
CA GLN A 112 2.67 7.55 -5.95
C GLN A 112 3.16 6.12 -6.28
N THR A 113 4.12 5.61 -5.50
CA THR A 113 4.66 4.26 -5.68
C THR A 113 3.58 3.18 -5.52
N LEU A 114 2.72 3.31 -4.51
CA LEU A 114 1.61 2.38 -4.25
C LEU A 114 0.57 2.44 -5.38
N LEU A 115 0.19 3.64 -5.85
CA LEU A 115 -0.74 3.81 -6.97
C LEU A 115 -0.24 3.16 -8.27
N GLU A 116 1.06 3.23 -8.54
CA GLU A 116 1.66 2.55 -9.69
C GLU A 116 1.50 1.03 -9.61
N GLU A 117 1.75 0.43 -8.44
CA GLU A 117 1.60 -1.02 -8.26
C GLU A 117 0.13 -1.46 -8.22
N LEU A 118 -0.76 -0.67 -7.60
CA LEU A 118 -2.21 -0.89 -7.63
C LEU A 118 -2.75 -0.92 -9.07
N ARG A 119 -2.34 0.02 -9.93
CA ARG A 119 -2.77 0.05 -11.34
C ARG A 119 -2.26 -1.14 -12.14
N LYS A 120 -1.07 -1.65 -11.84
CA LYS A 120 -0.56 -2.90 -12.44
C LYS A 120 -1.43 -4.09 -12.02
N CYS A 121 -1.73 -4.22 -10.72
CA CYS A 121 -2.60 -5.26 -10.20
C CYS A 121 -4.02 -5.17 -10.80
N LEU A 122 -4.57 -3.96 -10.93
CA LEU A 122 -5.87 -3.71 -11.58
C LEU A 122 -5.86 -4.19 -13.03
N THR A 123 -4.85 -3.80 -13.80
CA THR A 123 -4.73 -4.19 -15.22
C THR A 123 -4.63 -5.71 -15.34
N PHE A 124 -3.72 -6.32 -14.59
CA PHE A 124 -3.50 -7.77 -14.64
C PHE A 124 -4.73 -8.56 -14.19
N SER A 125 -5.40 -8.14 -13.11
CA SER A 125 -6.63 -8.79 -12.65
C SER A 125 -7.74 -8.73 -13.70
N GLY A 126 -7.84 -7.62 -14.45
CA GLY A 126 -8.75 -7.50 -15.59
C GLY A 126 -8.43 -8.49 -16.72
N ASP A 127 -7.15 -8.63 -17.09
CA ASP A 127 -6.68 -9.53 -18.16
C ASP A 127 -6.92 -11.03 -17.84
N ILE A 128 -7.10 -11.36 -16.57
CA ILE A 128 -7.34 -12.73 -16.10
C ILE A 128 -8.78 -12.96 -15.63
N GLU A 129 -9.68 -11.98 -15.85
CA GLU A 129 -11.09 -12.01 -15.44
C GLU A 129 -11.26 -12.21 -13.92
N ASP A 130 -10.30 -11.74 -13.12
CA ASP A 130 -10.40 -11.72 -11.66
C ASP A 130 -11.04 -10.43 -11.16
N GLU A 131 -12.37 -10.38 -11.21
CA GLU A 131 -13.16 -9.24 -10.75
C GLU A 131 -12.99 -8.95 -9.25
N GLY A 132 -12.72 -9.98 -8.43
CA GLY A 132 -12.57 -9.82 -6.99
C GLY A 132 -11.31 -9.03 -6.61
N THR A 133 -10.20 -9.29 -7.29
CA THR A 133 -9.00 -8.45 -7.13
C THR A 133 -9.19 -7.10 -7.81
N ASN A 134 -9.84 -7.07 -8.98
CA ASN A 134 -10.05 -5.83 -9.73
C ASN A 134 -10.83 -4.79 -8.92
N SER A 135 -11.95 -5.19 -8.31
CA SER A 135 -12.76 -4.33 -7.45
C SER A 135 -11.95 -3.79 -6.27
N LEU A 136 -11.18 -4.63 -5.57
CA LEU A 136 -10.34 -4.19 -4.45
C LEU A 136 -9.31 -3.15 -4.89
N MET A 137 -8.63 -3.38 -6.02
CA MET A 137 -7.64 -2.42 -6.54
C MET A 137 -8.31 -1.10 -6.95
N SER A 138 -9.49 -1.16 -7.56
CA SER A 138 -10.24 0.03 -8.00
C SER A 138 -10.63 0.93 -6.83
N ASP A 139 -11.17 0.34 -5.76
CA ASP A 139 -11.55 1.08 -4.54
C ASP A 139 -10.32 1.76 -3.91
N LEU A 140 -9.22 1.04 -3.78
CA LEU A 140 -7.97 1.57 -3.25
C LEU A 140 -7.37 2.69 -4.12
N ILE A 141 -7.41 2.55 -5.44
CA ILE A 141 -6.94 3.60 -6.37
C ILE A 141 -7.73 4.88 -6.16
N SER A 142 -9.06 4.80 -6.12
CA SER A 142 -9.91 5.99 -5.95
C SER A 142 -9.66 6.69 -4.61
N GLU A 143 -9.51 5.90 -3.53
CA GLU A 143 -9.13 6.41 -2.21
C GLU A 143 -7.76 7.11 -2.25
N HIS A 144 -6.74 6.45 -2.81
CA HIS A 144 -5.36 6.93 -2.78
C HIS A 144 -5.13 8.14 -3.71
N GLU A 145 -5.84 8.25 -4.83
CA GLU A 145 -5.79 9.44 -5.70
C GLU A 145 -6.30 10.69 -4.98
N LYS A 146 -7.37 10.54 -4.20
CA LYS A 146 -7.91 11.63 -3.38
C LYS A 146 -6.93 12.05 -2.29
N GLU A 147 -6.33 11.09 -1.58
CA GLU A 147 -5.34 11.37 -0.54
C GLU A 147 -4.06 11.99 -1.12
N ALA A 148 -3.59 11.50 -2.26
CA ALA A 148 -2.46 12.08 -2.98
C ALA A 148 -2.70 13.55 -3.32
N TRP A 149 -3.91 13.92 -3.77
CA TRP A 149 -4.27 15.34 -3.96
C TRP A 149 -4.15 16.15 -2.66
N MET A 150 -4.64 15.63 -1.53
CA MET A 150 -4.56 16.31 -0.23
C MET A 150 -3.11 16.54 0.21
N PHE A 151 -2.25 15.51 0.11
CA PHE A 151 -0.84 15.62 0.50
C PHE A 151 -0.07 16.59 -0.40
N ASN A 152 -0.28 16.51 -1.72
CA ASN A 152 0.34 17.45 -2.66
C ASN A 152 -0.14 18.90 -2.42
N SER A 153 -1.41 19.08 -2.04
CA SER A 153 -1.95 20.40 -1.68
C SER A 153 -1.32 20.94 -0.40
N TRP A 154 -1.17 20.11 0.63
CA TRP A 154 -0.47 20.47 1.88
C TRP A 154 0.97 20.90 1.60
N LEU A 155 1.67 20.17 0.71
CA LEU A 155 3.05 20.47 0.29
C LEU A 155 3.18 21.64 -0.70
N LYS A 156 2.06 22.09 -1.28
CA LYS A 156 2.03 23.04 -2.41
C LYS A 156 2.87 22.57 -3.60
N ARG A 157 2.91 21.25 -3.86
CA ARG A 157 3.52 20.71 -5.08
C ARG A 157 2.67 21.11 -6.28
N LYS A 158 3.30 21.52 -7.37
CA LYS A 158 2.56 21.80 -8.62
C LYS A 158 2.02 20.47 -9.14
N ILE A 159 0.70 20.39 -9.25
CA ILE A 159 -0.04 19.31 -9.91
C ILE A 159 -0.02 19.58 -11.41
#